data_AF-A0A3A4KEM3-F1
#
_entry.id   AF-A0A3A4KEM3-F1
#
_cell.length_a   1.000
_cell.length_b   1.000
_cell.length_c   1.000
_cell.angle_alpha   90.00
_cell.angle_beta   90.00
_cell.angle_gamma   90.00
#
_symmetry.space_group_name_H-M   'P 1'
#
loop_
_entity.id
_entity.type
_entity.pdbx_description
1 polymer ?
#
loop_
_entity_poly.entity_id
_entity_poly.type
_entity_poly.pdbx_seq_one_letter_code
_entity_poly.pdbx_strand_id
1 'polypeptide(L)'
;MSTLFDPAVLHEIAQKGIGLPYDTMFQTVIAELDRRYPGRIRVQQRWIFNNACGAMGQLTLLYGSLTEYLILFGTPIGTEGHSGRYSADVHDFMIDGEMLTYREGEFVPTVFKPGDRALLERGASKGYCVRDHAWMLEYSKGWIPFMLPTGLADNFFSNLDFRSVFTLMWDYGKLCVRELLRGKF
;
A
#
# COMPACT_ATOMS: atom_id res chain seq x y z
N MET A 1 -0.75 -19.24 10.49
CA MET A 1 0.28 -18.18 10.61
C MET A 1 -0.35 -17.02 11.36
N SER A 2 0.26 -16.56 12.44
CA SER A 2 -0.23 -15.40 13.20
C SER A 2 0.00 -14.11 12.41
N THR A 3 -1.00 -13.23 12.36
CA THR A 3 -0.86 -11.89 11.78
C THR A 3 -0.23 -10.94 12.78
N LEU A 4 0.62 -10.03 12.29
CA LEU A 4 1.16 -8.96 13.13
C LEU A 4 0.19 -7.80 13.27
N PHE A 5 -0.49 -7.45 12.18
CA PHE A 5 -1.39 -6.30 12.13
C PHE A 5 -2.85 -6.72 12.22
N ASP A 6 -3.65 -5.87 12.85
CA ASP A 6 -5.10 -5.95 12.86
C ASP A 6 -5.64 -4.82 11.96
N PRO A 7 -6.37 -5.13 10.88
CA PRO A 7 -6.93 -4.11 10.00
C PRO A 7 -7.79 -3.06 10.71
N ALA A 8 -8.48 -3.42 11.80
CA ALA A 8 -9.27 -2.44 12.56
C ALA A 8 -8.38 -1.41 13.25
N VAL A 9 -7.29 -1.86 13.86
CA VAL A 9 -6.29 -0.98 14.50
C VAL A 9 -5.59 -0.10 13.47
N LEU A 10 -5.25 -0.66 12.31
CA LEU A 10 -4.66 0.12 11.21
C LEU A 10 -5.61 1.20 10.70
N HIS A 11 -6.90 0.89 10.60
CA HIS A 11 -7.93 1.85 10.20
C HIS A 11 -8.03 3.01 11.19
N GLU A 12 -8.09 2.73 12.49
CA GLU A 12 -8.09 3.75 13.54
C GLU A 12 -6.83 4.63 13.49
N ILE A 13 -5.67 4.04 13.21
CA ILE A 13 -4.41 4.79 13.08
C ILE A 13 -4.42 5.67 11.82
N ALA A 14 -4.88 5.16 10.68
CA ALA A 14 -4.97 5.93 9.43
C ALA A 14 -5.87 7.17 9.59
N GLN A 15 -6.97 7.04 10.32
CA GLN A 15 -7.90 8.14 10.60
C GLN A 15 -7.24 9.32 11.33
N LYS A 16 -6.18 9.09 12.10
CA LYS A 16 -5.45 10.17 12.79
C LYS A 16 -4.71 11.13 11.85
N GLY A 17 -4.47 10.72 10.59
CA GLY A 17 -3.85 11.55 9.57
C GLY A 17 -4.83 12.50 8.86
N ILE A 18 -6.14 12.27 8.97
CA ILE A 18 -7.14 12.95 8.14
C ILE A 18 -7.16 14.46 8.45
N GLY A 19 -7.14 15.27 7.39
CA GLY A 19 -7.21 16.74 7.48
C GLY A 19 -5.92 17.41 7.94
N LEU A 20 -4.84 16.66 8.18
CA LEU A 20 -3.53 17.21 8.50
C LEU A 20 -2.76 17.58 7.23
N PRO A 21 -1.85 18.58 7.28
CA PRO A 21 -0.92 18.84 6.18
C PRO A 21 -0.05 17.60 5.88
N TYR A 22 0.32 17.34 4.62
CA TYR A 22 0.94 16.08 4.18
C TYR A 22 2.12 15.61 5.05
N ASP A 23 3.08 16.47 5.35
CA ASP A 23 4.23 16.08 6.19
C ASP A 23 3.78 15.64 7.59
N THR A 24 2.85 16.38 8.20
CA THR A 24 2.29 16.07 9.52
C THR A 24 1.38 14.84 9.47
N MET A 25 0.60 14.66 8.40
CA MET A 25 -0.25 13.50 8.17
C MET A 25 0.58 12.22 8.20
N PHE A 26 1.62 12.14 7.37
CA PHE A 26 2.43 10.94 7.30
C PHE A 26 3.22 10.70 8.58
N GLN A 27 3.80 11.75 9.18
CA GLN A 27 4.52 11.63 10.45
C GLN A 27 3.62 11.14 11.58
N THR A 28 2.37 11.63 11.64
CA THR A 28 1.38 11.22 12.65
C THR A 28 1.04 9.74 12.50
N VAL A 29 0.72 9.29 11.29
CA VAL A 29 0.40 7.88 11.01
C VAL A 29 1.59 6.98 11.35
N ILE A 30 2.80 7.34 10.93
CA ILE A 30 4.02 6.57 11.21
C ILE A 30 4.32 6.51 12.71
N ALA A 31 4.20 7.63 13.42
CA ALA A 31 4.46 7.69 14.86
C ALA A 31 3.45 6.83 15.65
N GLU A 32 2.18 6.83 15.25
CA GLU A 32 1.14 6.00 15.88
C GLU A 32 1.33 4.51 15.58
N LEU A 33 1.77 4.16 14.37
CA LEU A 33 2.16 2.80 14.02
C LEU A 33 3.36 2.35 14.87
N ASP A 34 4.42 3.14 14.98
CA ASP A 34 5.60 2.77 15.77
C ASP A 34 5.28 2.68 17.27
N ARG A 35 4.44 3.58 17.79
CA ARG A 35 3.94 3.48 19.17
C ARG A 35 3.16 2.18 19.41
N ARG A 36 2.35 1.75 18.44
CA ARG A 36 1.52 0.53 18.55
C ARG A 36 2.31 -0.76 18.29
N TYR A 37 3.35 -0.69 17.46
CA TYR A 37 4.17 -1.81 16.99
C TYR A 37 5.67 -1.49 17.12
N PRO A 38 6.17 -1.26 18.36
CA PRO A 38 7.51 -0.72 18.58
C PRO A 38 8.61 -1.58 17.96
N GLY A 39 9.50 -0.92 17.22
CA GLY A 39 10.65 -1.56 16.58
C GLY A 39 10.32 -2.41 15.35
N ARG A 40 9.05 -2.45 14.91
CA ARG A 40 8.61 -3.11 13.67
C ARG A 40 8.47 -2.13 12.52
N ILE A 41 8.26 -0.85 12.80
CA ILE A 41 7.97 0.17 11.78
C ILE A 41 9.26 0.86 11.34
N ARG A 42 9.42 1.06 10.03
CA ARG A 42 10.43 1.94 9.47
C ARG A 42 9.93 3.38 9.57
N VAL A 43 10.51 4.15 10.49
CA VAL A 43 10.10 5.54 10.72
C VAL A 43 10.62 6.51 9.65
N GLN A 44 11.78 6.23 9.05
CA GLN A 44 12.36 7.08 8.03
C GLN A 44 11.79 6.74 6.65
N GLN A 45 10.99 7.67 6.13
CA GLN A 45 10.38 7.57 4.81
C GLN A 45 11.44 7.63 3.71
N ARG A 46 11.22 6.81 2.69
CA ARG A 46 11.86 6.91 1.39
C ARG A 46 10.79 6.66 0.34
N TRP A 47 10.44 7.71 -0.39
CA TRP A 47 9.46 7.64 -1.47
C TRP A 47 10.08 7.02 -2.71
N ILE A 48 9.32 6.13 -3.34
CA ILE A 48 9.71 5.36 -4.52
C ILE A 48 8.52 5.41 -5.47
N PHE A 49 8.76 5.71 -6.75
CA PHE A 49 7.69 5.58 -7.75
C PHE A 49 7.25 4.12 -7.85
N ASN A 50 5.94 3.94 -8.03
CA ASN A 50 5.35 2.64 -8.23
C ASN A 50 4.43 2.69 -9.44
N ASN A 51 4.81 1.92 -10.47
CA ASN A 51 4.03 1.70 -11.68
C ASN A 51 3.63 0.23 -11.70
N ALA A 52 2.32 -0.03 -11.71
CA ALA A 52 1.77 -1.38 -11.75
C ALA A 52 0.37 -1.38 -12.37
N CYS A 53 0.13 -2.32 -13.29
CA CYS A 53 -1.15 -2.56 -13.94
C CYS A 53 -1.79 -1.29 -14.58
N GLY A 54 -0.96 -0.43 -15.17
CA GLY A 54 -1.35 0.81 -15.83
C GLY A 54 -1.46 2.01 -14.90
N ALA A 55 -1.47 1.79 -13.58
CA ALA A 55 -1.54 2.87 -12.62
C ALA A 55 -0.15 3.31 -12.14
N MET A 56 -0.02 4.59 -11.80
CA MET A 56 1.20 5.20 -11.29
C MET A 56 0.91 5.97 -10.00
N GLY A 57 1.80 5.78 -9.02
CA GLY A 57 1.83 6.56 -7.81
C GLY A 57 3.22 6.51 -7.18
N GLN A 58 3.27 6.81 -5.89
CA GLN A 58 4.47 6.64 -5.08
C GLN A 58 4.12 5.97 -3.77
N LEU A 59 5.08 5.19 -3.27
CA LEU A 59 4.96 4.53 -1.98
C LEU A 59 6.18 4.77 -1.11
N THR A 60 5.97 4.57 0.19
CA THR A 60 7.07 4.34 1.12
C THR A 60 6.79 3.12 1.99
N LEU A 61 7.82 2.26 2.11
CA LEU A 61 7.75 1.02 2.88
C LEU A 61 7.83 1.32 4.38
N LEU A 62 6.81 0.91 5.14
CA LEU A 62 6.80 1.00 6.61
C LEU A 62 7.11 -0.34 7.26
N TYR A 63 6.67 -1.45 6.66
CA TYR A 63 6.94 -2.81 7.12
C TYR A 63 6.93 -3.80 5.94
N GLY A 64 7.69 -4.89 6.04
CA GLY A 64 7.66 -6.00 5.09
C GLY A 64 8.15 -7.33 5.69
N SER A 65 7.39 -8.39 5.45
CA SER A 65 7.73 -9.81 5.67
C SER A 65 7.21 -10.65 4.51
N LEU A 66 7.51 -11.95 4.42
CA LEU A 66 7.03 -12.76 3.29
C LEU A 66 5.49 -12.88 3.26
N THR A 67 4.85 -12.68 4.40
CA THR A 67 3.39 -12.80 4.56
C THR A 67 2.59 -11.50 4.72
N GLU A 68 3.26 -10.36 4.97
CA GLU A 68 2.60 -9.10 5.29
C GLU A 68 3.45 -7.91 4.82
N TYR A 69 2.83 -6.84 4.33
CA TYR A 69 3.51 -5.53 4.18
C TYR A 69 2.62 -4.40 4.66
N LEU A 70 3.25 -3.28 5.00
CA LEU A 70 2.57 -2.02 5.29
C LEU A 70 3.30 -0.89 4.57
N ILE A 71 2.56 -0.08 3.81
CA ILE A 71 3.08 1.06 3.07
C ILE A 71 2.15 2.27 3.24
N LEU A 72 2.71 3.46 3.05
CA LEU A 72 1.89 4.59 2.60
C LEU A 72 1.98 4.62 1.09
N PHE A 73 0.84 4.70 0.42
CA PHE A 73 0.72 4.81 -1.02
C PHE A 73 -0.14 6.03 -1.36
N GLY A 74 0.15 6.64 -2.48
CA GLY A 74 -0.72 7.66 -3.03
C GLY A 74 -0.15 8.31 -4.26
N THR A 75 -0.88 9.30 -4.73
CA THR A 75 -0.47 10.09 -5.87
C THR A 75 -0.94 11.53 -5.69
N PRO A 76 -0.07 12.53 -5.96
CA PRO A 76 -0.46 13.92 -5.96
C PRO A 76 -1.15 14.34 -7.27
N ILE A 77 -1.23 13.42 -8.25
CA ILE A 77 -1.90 13.59 -9.55
C ILE A 77 -2.78 12.37 -9.83
N GLY A 78 -3.83 12.49 -10.65
CA GLY A 78 -4.71 11.36 -10.93
C GLY A 78 -4.00 10.12 -11.49
N THR A 79 -4.59 8.94 -11.32
CA THR A 79 -4.17 7.68 -11.91
C THR A 79 -5.36 6.75 -12.13
N GLU A 80 -5.28 5.82 -13.07
CA GLU A 80 -6.26 4.75 -13.22
C GLU A 80 -5.58 3.46 -13.68
N GLY A 81 -6.20 2.33 -13.39
CA GLY A 81 -5.67 1.04 -13.82
C GLY A 81 -6.40 -0.15 -13.25
N HIS A 82 -5.84 -1.32 -13.54
CA HIS A 82 -6.30 -2.59 -13.00
C HIS A 82 -5.65 -2.81 -11.62
N SER A 83 -6.38 -3.29 -10.63
CA SER A 83 -5.84 -3.49 -9.27
C SER A 83 -4.79 -4.60 -9.17
N GLY A 84 -4.69 -5.45 -10.19
CA GLY A 84 -4.02 -6.74 -10.10
C GLY A 84 -4.93 -7.81 -9.49
N ARG A 85 -4.52 -9.08 -9.62
CA ARG A 85 -5.17 -10.24 -8.99
C ARG A 85 -4.16 -10.92 -8.09
N TYR A 86 -4.25 -10.64 -6.79
CA TYR A 86 -3.22 -11.01 -5.83
C TYR A 86 -3.55 -12.29 -5.06
N SER A 87 -2.53 -13.01 -4.63
CA SER A 87 -2.63 -14.13 -3.68
C SER A 87 -2.74 -13.67 -2.21
N ALA A 88 -3.12 -12.42 -1.99
CA ALA A 88 -3.20 -11.74 -0.71
C ALA A 88 -4.44 -10.84 -0.65
N ASP A 89 -4.93 -10.59 0.57
CA ASP A 89 -5.91 -9.55 0.82
C ASP A 89 -5.18 -8.21 0.91
N VAL A 90 -5.71 -7.16 0.25
CA VAL A 90 -5.17 -5.79 0.30
C VAL A 90 -6.22 -4.86 0.89
N HIS A 91 -5.83 -4.13 1.94
CA HIS A 91 -6.64 -3.15 2.63
C HIS A 91 -6.09 -1.76 2.34
N ASP A 92 -6.94 -0.90 1.81
CA ASP A 92 -6.64 0.51 1.56
C ASP A 92 -7.42 1.34 2.59
N PHE A 93 -6.73 2.04 3.49
CA PHE A 93 -7.34 2.95 4.45
C PHE A 93 -7.13 4.39 3.96
N MET A 94 -8.21 5.02 3.48
CA MET A 94 -8.14 6.34 2.88
C MET A 94 -7.86 7.41 3.94
N ILE A 95 -6.82 8.22 3.73
CA ILE A 95 -6.43 9.32 4.62
C ILE A 95 -6.76 10.67 3.98
N ASP A 96 -6.59 10.78 2.66
CA ASP A 96 -6.88 12.01 1.91
C ASP A 96 -7.28 11.71 0.46
N GLY A 97 -8.00 12.64 -0.17
CA GLY A 97 -8.47 12.54 -1.56
C GLY A 97 -9.60 11.53 -1.78
N GLU A 98 -9.76 11.09 -3.04
CA GLU A 98 -10.88 10.21 -3.45
C GLU A 98 -10.39 9.08 -4.36
N MET A 99 -10.84 7.85 -4.08
CA MET A 99 -10.62 6.67 -4.92
C MET A 99 -11.97 6.11 -5.40
N LEU A 100 -12.11 5.93 -6.71
CA LEU A 100 -13.24 5.26 -7.33
C LEU A 100 -12.83 3.85 -7.70
N THR A 101 -13.73 2.90 -7.52
CA THR A 101 -13.51 1.50 -7.91
C THR A 101 -14.75 0.89 -8.52
N TYR A 102 -14.56 -0.15 -9.32
CA TYR A 102 -15.63 -1.01 -9.80
C TYR A 102 -15.11 -2.44 -10.02
N ARG A 103 -15.98 -3.43 -9.92
CA ARG A 103 -15.72 -4.82 -10.27
C ARG A 103 -16.32 -5.19 -11.61
N GLU A 104 -15.90 -6.33 -12.14
CA GLU A 104 -16.49 -6.92 -13.35
C GLU A 104 -18.01 -7.07 -13.17
N GLY A 105 -18.79 -6.46 -14.07
CA GLY A 105 -20.26 -6.46 -14.01
C GLY A 105 -20.89 -5.32 -13.19
N GLU A 106 -20.11 -4.46 -12.54
CA GLU A 106 -20.62 -3.24 -11.90
C GLU A 106 -20.66 -2.09 -12.92
N PHE A 107 -21.77 -1.34 -12.95
CA PHE A 107 -21.98 -0.22 -13.88
C PHE A 107 -21.96 1.15 -13.20
N VAL A 108 -21.83 1.18 -11.87
CA VAL A 108 -21.76 2.39 -11.05
C VAL A 108 -20.55 2.26 -10.12
N PRO A 109 -19.65 3.26 -10.08
CA PRO A 109 -18.46 3.16 -9.25
C PRO A 109 -18.79 3.28 -7.77
N THR A 110 -18.09 2.50 -6.95
CA THR A 110 -18.00 2.72 -5.50
C THR A 110 -16.95 3.79 -5.24
N VAL A 111 -17.30 4.79 -4.41
CA VAL A 111 -16.43 5.91 -4.07
C VAL A 111 -15.94 5.75 -2.63
N PHE A 112 -14.63 5.81 -2.43
CA PHE A 112 -13.96 5.80 -1.13
C PHE A 112 -13.33 7.17 -0.85
N LYS A 113 -13.62 7.71 0.32
CA LYS A 113 -13.23 9.05 0.80
C LYS A 113 -12.40 8.93 2.09
N PRO A 114 -11.81 10.03 2.60
CA PRO A 114 -11.03 9.99 3.83
C PRO A 114 -11.82 9.39 4.99
N GLY A 115 -11.25 8.38 5.65
CA GLY A 115 -11.89 7.62 6.70
C GLY A 115 -12.56 6.33 6.25
N ASP A 116 -12.74 6.11 4.94
CA ASP A 116 -13.24 4.84 4.41
C ASP A 116 -12.13 3.78 4.31
N ARG A 117 -12.56 2.52 4.24
CA ARG A 117 -11.71 1.36 4.04
C ARG A 117 -12.15 0.57 2.81
N ALA A 118 -11.25 0.40 1.85
CA ALA A 118 -11.45 -0.53 0.75
C ALA A 118 -10.75 -1.87 1.05
N LEU A 119 -11.37 -2.97 0.60
CA LEU A 119 -10.79 -4.30 0.65
C LEU A 119 -10.79 -4.90 -0.75
N LEU A 120 -9.61 -5.30 -1.21
CA LEU A 120 -9.44 -6.21 -2.33
C LEU A 120 -9.14 -7.60 -1.78
N GLU A 121 -10.15 -8.48 -1.85
CA GLU A 121 -10.01 -9.87 -1.39
C GLU A 121 -9.03 -10.64 -2.27
N ARG A 122 -8.35 -11.60 -1.66
CA ARG A 122 -7.46 -12.52 -2.37
C ARG A 122 -8.15 -13.15 -3.58
N GLY A 123 -7.50 -13.05 -4.73
CA GLY A 123 -7.97 -13.60 -5.99
C GLY A 123 -9.03 -12.74 -6.68
N ALA A 124 -9.53 -11.67 -6.07
CA ALA A 124 -10.39 -10.70 -6.73
C ALA A 124 -9.57 -9.68 -7.54
N SER A 125 -10.27 -8.92 -8.39
CA SER A 125 -9.75 -7.78 -9.13
C SER A 125 -10.79 -6.66 -9.13
N LYS A 126 -10.33 -5.42 -9.25
CA LYS A 126 -11.15 -4.23 -9.44
C LYS A 126 -10.47 -3.30 -10.44
N GLY A 127 -11.23 -2.54 -11.21
CA GLY A 127 -10.73 -1.30 -11.79
C GLY A 127 -10.69 -0.25 -10.70
N TYR A 128 -9.67 0.61 -10.70
CA TYR A 128 -9.63 1.75 -9.79
C TYR A 128 -9.14 3.01 -10.50
N CYS A 129 -9.56 4.15 -9.96
CA CYS A 129 -9.20 5.47 -10.45
C CYS A 129 -9.11 6.45 -9.27
N VAL A 130 -8.07 7.26 -9.28
CA VAL A 130 -7.93 8.48 -8.50
C VAL A 130 -7.96 9.63 -9.50
N ARG A 131 -8.92 10.56 -9.38
CA ARG A 131 -9.09 11.60 -10.40
C ARG A 131 -8.12 12.77 -10.26
N ASP A 132 -7.83 13.16 -9.03
CA ASP A 132 -7.03 14.34 -8.71
C ASP A 132 -5.84 13.97 -7.82
N HIS A 133 -6.11 13.59 -6.58
CA HIS A 133 -5.10 13.09 -5.64
C HIS A 133 -5.75 12.09 -4.68
N ALA A 134 -4.93 11.22 -4.09
CA ALA A 134 -5.34 10.34 -3.00
C ALA A 134 -4.12 9.86 -2.22
N TRP A 135 -4.30 9.70 -0.91
CA TRP A 135 -3.30 9.14 0.00
C TRP A 135 -3.95 8.14 0.94
N MET A 136 -3.30 6.98 1.11
CA MET A 136 -3.82 5.88 1.90
C MET A 136 -2.71 5.15 2.64
N LEU A 137 -3.07 4.57 3.78
CA LEU A 137 -2.29 3.50 4.39
C LEU A 137 -2.74 2.20 3.75
N GLU A 138 -1.80 1.45 3.17
CA GLU A 138 -2.10 0.18 2.51
C GLU A 138 -1.44 -0.97 3.29
N TYR A 139 -2.25 -1.96 3.62
CA TYR A 139 -1.84 -3.19 4.31
C TYR A 139 -2.22 -4.40 3.49
N SER A 140 -1.26 -5.30 3.27
CA SER A 140 -1.54 -6.56 2.61
C SER A 140 -1.15 -7.75 3.48
N LYS A 141 -1.94 -8.81 3.35
CA LYS A 141 -1.76 -10.08 4.05
C LYS A 141 -1.95 -11.25 3.09
N GLY A 142 -0.91 -12.05 2.94
CA GLY A 142 -0.89 -13.21 2.06
C GLY A 142 0.53 -13.46 1.57
N TRP A 143 0.71 -14.27 0.53
CA TRP A 143 2.07 -14.57 0.05
C TRP A 143 2.61 -13.41 -0.81
N ILE A 144 3.25 -12.43 -0.16
CA ILE A 144 3.65 -11.16 -0.80
C ILE A 144 4.60 -11.32 -1.99
N PRO A 145 5.64 -12.18 -1.95
CA PRO A 145 6.47 -12.48 -3.13
C PRO A 145 5.71 -12.76 -4.43
N PHE A 146 4.51 -13.35 -4.36
CA PHE A 146 3.69 -13.64 -5.55
C PHE A 146 2.98 -12.41 -6.12
N MET A 147 2.92 -11.30 -5.38
CA MET A 147 2.42 -10.01 -5.86
C MET A 147 3.48 -9.26 -6.68
N LEU A 148 4.78 -9.52 -6.44
CA LEU A 148 5.88 -8.78 -7.06
C LEU A 148 5.89 -8.82 -8.60
N PRO A 149 5.60 -9.95 -9.29
CA PRO A 149 5.54 -9.94 -10.74
C PRO A 149 4.54 -8.91 -11.28
N THR A 150 3.34 -8.87 -10.70
CA THR A 150 2.30 -7.89 -11.07
C THR A 150 2.70 -6.47 -10.67
N GLY A 151 3.24 -6.28 -9.46
CA GLY A 151 3.66 -4.96 -8.96
C GLY A 151 4.89 -4.37 -9.65
N LEU A 152 5.64 -5.16 -10.42
CA LEU A 152 6.86 -4.73 -11.11
C LEU A 152 6.73 -4.76 -12.63
N ALA A 153 5.74 -5.43 -13.21
CA ALA A 153 5.62 -5.66 -14.65
C ALA A 153 5.78 -4.37 -15.48
N ASP A 154 5.09 -3.29 -15.12
CA ASP A 154 5.18 -2.02 -15.87
C ASP A 154 6.57 -1.39 -15.78
N ASN A 155 7.31 -1.64 -14.70
CA ASN A 155 8.70 -1.19 -14.61
C ASN A 155 9.61 -1.90 -15.61
N PHE A 156 9.31 -3.16 -15.95
CA PHE A 156 10.08 -3.94 -16.92
C PHE A 156 9.60 -3.76 -18.36
N PHE A 157 8.30 -3.54 -18.57
CA PHE A 157 7.69 -3.62 -19.90
C PHE A 157 7.06 -2.31 -20.39
N SER A 158 6.98 -1.28 -19.55
CA SER A 158 6.45 0.03 -19.93
C SER A 158 7.51 1.14 -19.80
N ASN A 159 8.00 1.42 -18.59
CA ASN A 159 8.81 2.61 -18.34
C ASN A 159 10.34 2.34 -18.19
N LEU A 160 10.76 1.08 -18.06
CA LEU A 160 12.16 0.68 -17.86
C LEU A 160 12.84 1.32 -16.64
N ASP A 161 12.09 1.68 -15.60
CA ASP A 161 12.61 2.27 -14.36
C ASP A 161 13.21 1.21 -13.43
N PHE A 162 14.35 0.66 -13.85
CA PHE A 162 15.12 -0.29 -13.05
C PHE A 162 15.67 0.31 -11.74
N ARG A 163 15.75 1.63 -11.65
CA ARG A 163 16.20 2.32 -10.43
C ARG A 163 15.15 2.21 -9.33
N SER A 164 13.88 2.41 -9.67
CA SER A 164 12.77 2.23 -8.73
C SER A 164 12.64 0.76 -8.32
N VAL A 165 12.75 -0.18 -9.27
CA VAL A 165 12.76 -1.63 -8.99
C VAL A 165 13.87 -2.00 -8.01
N PHE A 166 15.12 -1.61 -8.29
CA PHE A 166 16.25 -1.90 -7.41
C PHE A 166 16.04 -1.32 -6.01
N THR A 167 15.58 -0.09 -5.93
CA THR A 167 15.33 0.60 -4.66
C THR A 167 14.27 -0.10 -3.83
N LEU A 168 13.15 -0.45 -4.45
CA LEU A 168 12.03 -1.17 -3.82
C LEU A 168 12.48 -2.54 -3.32
N MET A 169 13.11 -3.35 -4.19
CA MET A 169 13.55 -4.70 -3.86
C MET A 169 14.62 -4.71 -2.76
N TRP A 170 15.57 -3.77 -2.80
CA TRP A 170 16.60 -3.63 -1.77
C TRP A 170 16.01 -3.28 -0.41
N ASP A 171 15.13 -2.27 -0.36
CA ASP A 171 14.54 -1.84 0.89
C ASP A 171 13.55 -2.87 1.45
N TYR A 172 12.75 -3.50 0.60
CA TYR A 172 11.85 -4.59 0.99
C TYR A 172 12.62 -5.83 1.47
N GLY A 173 13.70 -6.20 0.80
CA GLY A 173 14.56 -7.32 1.19
C GLY A 173 15.16 -7.14 2.58
N LYS A 174 15.67 -5.94 2.91
CA LYS A 174 16.16 -5.62 4.25
C LYS A 174 15.08 -5.76 5.33
N LEU A 175 13.86 -5.31 5.05
CA LEU A 175 12.74 -5.46 5.98
C LEU A 175 12.38 -6.94 6.17
N CYS A 176 12.26 -7.71 5.10
CA CYS A 176 11.99 -9.14 5.15
C CYS A 176 13.05 -9.90 5.95
N VAL A 177 14.34 -9.63 5.72
CA VAL A 177 15.44 -10.26 6.48
C VAL A 177 15.32 -9.92 7.97
N ARG A 178 15.03 -8.66 8.32
CA ARG A 178 14.86 -8.25 9.72
C ARG A 178 13.71 -9.00 10.40
N GLU A 179 12.59 -9.21 9.71
CA GLU A 179 11.43 -9.92 10.27
C GLU A 179 11.66 -11.44 10.33
N LEU A 180 12.36 -12.02 9.35
CA LEU A 180 12.80 -13.41 9.38
C LEU A 180 13.72 -13.70 10.57
N LEU A 181 14.68 -12.82 10.85
CA LEU A 181 15.56 -12.91 12.04
C LEU A 181 14.79 -12.83 13.36
N ARG A 182 13.56 -12.31 13.34
CA ARG A 182 12.64 -12.25 14.49
C ARG A 182 11.60 -13.38 14.50
N GLY A 183 11.78 -14.39 13.65
CA GLY A 183 10.90 -15.57 13.57
C GLY A 183 9.57 -15.34 12.84
N LYS A 184 9.44 -14.22 12.11
CA LYS A 184 8.23 -13.89 11.35
C LYS A 184 8.41 -14.34 9.89
N PHE A 185 7.65 -15.36 9.53
CA PHE A 185 7.57 -15.91 8.18
C PHE A 185 6.39 -15.28 7.44
#